data_AF-A0A8H3LA97-F1
#
_entry.id   AF-A0A8H3LA97-F1
#
_cell.length_a   1.000
_cell.length_b   1.000
_cell.length_c   1.000
_cell.angle_alpha   90.00
_cell.angle_beta   90.00
_cell.angle_gamma   90.00
#
_symmetry.space_group_name_H-M   'P 1'
#
loop_
_entity.id
_entity.type
_entity.pdbx_description
1 polymer ?
#
loop_
_entity_poly.entity_id
_entity_poly.type
_entity_poly.pdbx_seq_one_letter_code
_entity_poly.pdbx_strand_id
1 'polypeptide(L)'
;MHITEGNENSEILPGYRCHSGSKFSDIETAPSYAMTSLYQRIFSDSKAKFSGPFVLGWDNKEFLEVSLKDVHFQAFAIRINGKILVYITNISVGEQKNTIENYTASFIGEYNRKRALFVQIIQSENYKISIYQKDNEPIIFFGSTPTET
;
A
#
# COMPACT_ATOMS: atom_id res chain seq x y z
N MET A 1 6.28 -10.43 -13.45
CA MET A 1 5.63 -9.48 -14.39
C MET A 1 6.71 -8.87 -15.26
N HIS A 2 6.53 -8.81 -16.58
CA HIS A 2 7.58 -8.36 -17.50
C HIS A 2 6.97 -7.56 -18.67
N ILE A 3 7.63 -6.46 -19.06
CA ILE A 3 7.27 -5.69 -20.26
C ILE A 3 7.86 -6.43 -21.45
N THR A 4 7.03 -7.01 -22.30
CA THR A 4 7.49 -7.83 -23.44
C THR A 4 7.25 -7.14 -24.77
N GLU A 5 6.19 -6.33 -24.87
CA GLU A 5 5.74 -5.64 -26.09
C GLU A 5 5.21 -4.24 -25.72
N GLY A 6 5.32 -3.27 -26.63
CA GLY A 6 4.87 -1.89 -26.43
C GLY A 6 3.34 -1.77 -26.28
N ASN A 7 2.86 -0.67 -25.71
CA ASN A 7 1.42 -0.42 -25.60
C ASN A 7 0.83 -0.11 -26.98
N GLU A 8 -0.08 -0.96 -27.45
CA GLU A 8 -0.72 -0.82 -28.77
C GLU A 8 -1.49 0.51 -28.93
N ASN A 9 -1.92 1.11 -27.82
CA ASN A 9 -2.72 2.34 -27.81
C ASN A 9 -1.88 3.60 -27.51
N SER A 10 -0.57 3.47 -27.22
CA SER A 10 0.26 4.61 -26.85
C SER A 10 1.75 4.32 -27.01
N GLU A 11 2.44 5.05 -27.87
CA GLU A 11 3.89 4.93 -28.09
C GLU A 11 4.73 5.44 -26.90
N ILE A 12 4.12 6.21 -26.00
CA ILE A 12 4.79 6.85 -24.86
C ILE A 12 4.53 6.16 -23.51
N LEU A 13 3.57 5.24 -23.45
CA LEU A 13 3.25 4.48 -22.24
C LEU A 13 3.68 3.02 -22.37
N PRO A 14 4.21 2.40 -21.31
CA PRO A 14 4.54 0.99 -21.35
C PRO A 14 3.28 0.12 -21.46
N GLY A 15 3.40 -0.99 -22.20
CA GLY A 15 2.42 -2.08 -22.23
C GLY A 15 2.81 -3.16 -21.24
N TYR A 16 1.84 -3.71 -20.52
CA TYR A 16 2.08 -4.67 -19.46
C TYR A 16 1.44 -6.02 -19.78
N ARG A 17 2.23 -7.09 -19.76
CA ARG A 17 1.73 -8.47 -19.91
C ARG A 17 2.08 -9.30 -18.68
N CYS A 18 1.11 -10.03 -18.18
CA CYS A 18 1.28 -11.00 -17.10
C CYS A 18 1.31 -12.41 -17.71
N HIS A 19 2.20 -13.28 -17.20
CA HIS A 19 2.31 -14.67 -17.65
C HIS A 19 2.32 -15.62 -16.44
N SER A 20 1.74 -16.81 -16.62
CA SER A 20 1.84 -17.93 -15.69
C SER A 20 1.85 -19.23 -16.49
N GLY A 21 3.00 -19.92 -16.51
CA GLY A 21 3.22 -21.07 -17.38
C GLY A 21 3.01 -20.69 -18.86
N SER A 22 2.15 -21.43 -19.55
CA SER A 22 1.79 -21.19 -20.96
C SER A 22 0.66 -20.16 -21.15
N LYS A 23 0.05 -19.65 -20.07
CA LYS A 23 -1.04 -18.67 -20.15
C LYS A 23 -0.52 -17.25 -19.98
N PHE A 24 -1.09 -16.31 -20.73
CA PHE A 24 -0.74 -14.89 -20.68
C PHE A 24 -1.99 -13.99 -20.78
N SER A 25 -1.89 -12.80 -20.18
CA SER A 25 -2.89 -11.74 -20.32
C SER A 25 -2.79 -11.06 -21.68
N ASP A 26 -3.81 -10.26 -21.99
CA ASP A 26 -3.65 -9.19 -22.98
C ASP A 26 -2.57 -8.19 -22.54
N ILE A 27 -2.14 -7.35 -23.48
CA ILE A 27 -1.28 -6.20 -23.17
C ILE A 27 -2.17 -5.12 -22.57
N GLU A 28 -1.89 -4.75 -21.33
CA GLU A 28 -2.71 -3.83 -20.57
C GLU A 28 -1.94 -2.56 -20.24
N THR A 29 -2.67 -1.47 -19.99
CA THR A 29 -2.08 -0.16 -19.67
C THR A 29 -1.56 -0.05 -18.23
N ALA A 30 -1.89 -1.03 -17.37
CA ALA A 30 -1.44 -1.08 -16.00
C ALA A 30 -1.11 -2.52 -15.56
N PRO A 31 -0.14 -2.69 -14.65
CA PRO A 31 0.18 -3.98 -14.07
C PRO A 31 -0.97 -4.78 -13.47
N SER A 32 -1.82 -4.12 -12.70
CA SER A 32 -2.96 -4.73 -12.04
C SER A 32 -4.02 -5.21 -13.04
N TYR A 33 -4.15 -4.53 -14.18
CA TYR A 33 -5.03 -4.94 -15.26
C TYR A 33 -4.48 -6.18 -15.97
N ALA A 34 -3.18 -6.22 -16.26
CA ALA A 34 -2.54 -7.42 -16.82
C ALA A 34 -2.73 -8.64 -15.90
N MET A 35 -2.55 -8.47 -14.60
CA MET A 35 -2.79 -9.54 -13.62
C MET A 35 -4.27 -9.95 -13.57
N THR A 36 -5.20 -9.00 -13.59
CA THR A 36 -6.63 -9.30 -13.58
C THR A 36 -7.07 -10.02 -14.85
N SER A 37 -6.59 -9.59 -16.02
CA SER A 37 -6.85 -10.22 -17.32
C SER A 37 -6.35 -11.66 -17.35
N LEU A 38 -5.10 -11.91 -16.92
CA LEU A 38 -4.60 -13.29 -16.79
C LEU A 38 -5.44 -14.11 -15.79
N TYR A 39 -5.78 -13.54 -14.64
CA TYR A 39 -6.58 -14.22 -13.62
C TYR A 39 -7.94 -14.65 -14.17
N GLN A 40 -8.65 -13.76 -14.87
CA GLN A 40 -9.92 -14.07 -15.51
C GLN A 40 -9.79 -15.12 -16.62
N ARG A 41 -8.67 -15.14 -17.37
CA ARG A 41 -8.38 -16.21 -18.35
C ARG A 41 -8.06 -17.57 -17.71
N ILE A 42 -7.47 -17.57 -16.51
CA ILE A 42 -7.22 -18.81 -15.76
C ILE A 42 -8.52 -19.32 -15.13
N PHE A 43 -9.33 -18.41 -14.59
CA PHE A 43 -10.58 -18.67 -13.89
C PHE A 43 -11.76 -18.05 -14.66
N SER A 44 -12.09 -18.65 -15.81
CA SER A 44 -13.01 -18.12 -16.83
C SER A 44 -14.38 -17.69 -16.31
N ASP A 45 -14.87 -18.29 -15.21
CA ASP A 45 -16.17 -17.98 -14.61
C ASP A 45 -16.13 -16.81 -13.62
N SER A 46 -14.94 -16.28 -13.32
CA SER A 46 -14.75 -15.21 -12.36
C SER A 46 -14.82 -13.83 -13.02
N LYS A 47 -15.79 -13.02 -12.59
CA LYS A 47 -15.80 -11.56 -12.86
C LYS A 47 -14.99 -10.77 -11.81
N ALA A 48 -14.41 -11.45 -10.82
CA ALA A 48 -13.67 -10.79 -9.76
C ALA A 48 -12.36 -10.23 -10.31
N LYS A 49 -11.97 -9.07 -9.76
CA LYS A 49 -10.59 -8.61 -9.89
C LYS A 49 -9.70 -9.51 -9.04
N PHE A 50 -8.45 -9.67 -9.44
CA PHE A 50 -7.47 -10.41 -8.67
C PHE A 50 -7.43 -9.91 -7.22
N SER A 51 -7.76 -10.78 -6.26
CA SER A 51 -7.64 -10.49 -4.84
C SER A 51 -6.24 -10.90 -4.38
N GLY A 52 -5.37 -9.91 -4.15
CA GLY A 52 -4.01 -10.12 -3.66
C GLY A 52 -3.95 -11.05 -2.45
N PRO A 53 -4.73 -10.80 -1.38
CA PRO A 53 -4.76 -11.68 -0.22
C PRO A 53 -5.17 -13.12 -0.56
N PHE A 54 -6.20 -13.31 -1.38
CA PHE A 54 -6.68 -14.64 -1.76
C PHE A 54 -5.63 -15.44 -2.53
N VAL A 55 -4.92 -14.79 -3.47
CA VAL A 55 -3.88 -15.49 -4.25
C VAL A 55 -2.64 -15.77 -3.43
N LEU A 56 -2.31 -14.92 -2.46
CA LEU A 56 -1.25 -15.18 -1.49
C LEU A 56 -1.68 -16.22 -0.43
N GLY A 57 -2.91 -16.74 -0.50
CA GLY A 57 -3.46 -17.66 0.48
C GLY A 57 -3.67 -17.03 1.86
N TRP A 58 -3.67 -15.69 1.95
CA TRP A 58 -3.81 -14.96 3.22
C TRP A 58 -5.23 -15.02 3.79
N ASP A 59 -6.18 -15.56 3.04
CA ASP A 59 -7.50 -15.97 3.53
C ASP A 59 -7.44 -17.28 4.34
N ASN A 60 -6.36 -18.05 4.21
CA ASN A 60 -6.05 -19.20 5.03
C ASN A 60 -5.00 -18.83 6.09
N LYS A 61 -5.34 -19.06 7.36
CA LYS A 61 -4.48 -18.73 8.50
C LYS A 61 -3.12 -19.43 8.46
N GLU A 62 -3.06 -20.68 8.03
CA GLU A 62 -1.81 -21.46 7.95
C GLU A 62 -0.86 -20.87 6.88
N PHE A 63 -1.37 -20.57 5.68
CA PHE A 63 -0.57 -19.93 4.63
C PHE A 63 -0.15 -18.52 5.01
N LEU A 64 -1.00 -17.76 5.70
CA LEU A 64 -0.65 -16.46 6.24
C LEU A 64 0.49 -16.57 7.27
N GLU A 65 0.40 -17.49 8.23
CA GLU A 65 1.44 -17.72 9.24
C GLU A 65 2.77 -18.12 8.61
N VAL A 66 2.76 -19.01 7.62
CA VAL A 66 3.96 -19.39 6.86
C VAL A 66 4.54 -18.20 6.10
N SER A 67 3.68 -17.40 5.45
CA SER A 67 4.11 -16.21 4.68
C SER A 67 4.71 -15.11 5.56
N LEU A 68 4.31 -15.05 6.82
CA LEU A 68 4.77 -14.08 7.80
C LEU A 68 5.91 -14.62 8.68
N LYS A 69 6.39 -15.84 8.43
CA LYS A 69 7.54 -16.40 9.12
C LYS A 69 8.75 -15.48 8.92
N ASP A 70 9.46 -15.19 10.01
CA ASP A 70 10.63 -14.31 10.06
C ASP A 70 10.36 -12.83 9.70
N VAL A 71 9.09 -12.44 9.55
CA VAL A 71 8.68 -11.04 9.46
C VAL A 71 8.63 -10.44 10.87
N HIS A 72 9.64 -9.62 11.19
CA HIS A 72 9.84 -9.06 12.53
C HIS A 72 8.82 -7.97 12.90
N PHE A 73 8.25 -7.30 11.89
CA PHE A 73 7.22 -6.29 12.09
C PHE A 73 6.13 -6.45 11.03
N GLN A 74 4.87 -6.48 11.49
CA GLN A 74 3.69 -6.53 10.64
C GLN A 74 2.90 -5.25 10.84
N ALA A 75 2.60 -4.55 9.75
CA ALA A 75 1.76 -3.36 9.81
C ALA A 75 0.39 -3.72 10.40
N PHE A 76 -0.11 -2.87 11.28
CA PHE A 76 -1.39 -3.09 11.96
C PHE A 76 -2.21 -1.80 11.98
N ALA A 77 -3.50 -1.93 12.27
CA ALA A 77 -4.39 -0.79 12.39
C ALA A 77 -4.99 -0.73 13.78
N ILE A 78 -5.02 0.47 14.36
CA ILE A 78 -5.70 0.76 15.62
C ILE A 78 -6.93 1.63 15.35
N ARG A 79 -7.98 1.39 16.12
CA ARG A 79 -9.22 2.17 16.00
C ARG A 79 -9.34 3.16 17.16
N ILE A 80 -9.23 4.45 16.85
CA ILE A 80 -9.33 5.54 17.81
C ILE A 80 -10.78 6.04 17.85
N ASN A 81 -11.35 6.10 19.06
CA ASN A 81 -12.71 6.57 19.34
C ASN A 81 -13.80 5.87 18.46
N GLY A 82 -13.56 4.63 18.03
CA GLY A 82 -14.45 3.85 17.18
C GLY A 82 -14.65 4.39 15.75
N LYS A 83 -14.03 5.52 15.40
CA LYS A 83 -14.29 6.24 14.13
C LYS A 83 -13.07 6.29 13.23
N ILE A 84 -11.90 6.58 13.79
CA ILE A 84 -10.68 6.77 13.02
C ILE A 84 -9.89 5.46 13.02
N LEU A 85 -9.62 4.94 11.83
CA LEU A 85 -8.73 3.79 11.67
C LEU A 85 -7.34 4.32 11.29
N VAL A 86 -6.38 4.14 12.19
CA VAL A 86 -5.00 4.55 12.01
C VAL A 86 -4.17 3.32 11.68
N TYR A 87 -3.50 3.34 10.53
CA TYR A 87 -2.57 2.32 10.10
C TYR A 87 -1.17 2.67 10.55
N ILE A 88 -0.51 1.77 11.28
CA ILE A 88 0.89 1.88 11.69
C ILE A 88 1.67 0.93 10.79
N THR A 89 2.54 1.49 9.96
CA THR A 89 3.28 0.73 8.91
C THR A 89 4.77 0.66 9.17
N ASN A 90 5.28 1.43 10.12
CA ASN A 90 6.66 1.34 10.59
C ASN A 90 6.70 1.75 12.06
N ILE A 91 7.42 0.99 12.88
CA ILE A 91 7.78 1.35 14.25
C ILE A 91 9.14 0.74 14.58
N SER A 92 10.05 1.54 15.12
CA SER A 92 11.31 1.07 15.69
C SER A 92 11.59 1.80 17.00
N VAL A 93 12.18 1.07 17.94
CA VAL A 93 12.64 1.61 19.22
C VAL A 93 14.15 1.74 19.12
N GLY A 94 14.68 2.88 19.56
CA GLY A 94 16.11 3.13 19.58
C GLY A 94 16.87 2.40 20.66
N GLU A 95 18.20 2.52 20.62
CA GLU A 95 19.11 1.90 21.60
C GLU A 95 18.82 2.37 23.03
N GLN A 96 18.33 3.61 23.18
CA GLN A 96 17.80 4.11 24.44
C GLN A 96 16.36 3.61 24.65
N LYS A 97 16.17 2.77 25.69
CA LYS A 97 14.85 2.24 26.07
C LYS A 97 13.80 3.36 26.09
N ASN A 98 12.66 3.09 25.45
CA ASN A 98 11.48 3.95 25.35
C ASN A 98 11.59 5.16 24.39
N THR A 99 12.59 5.20 23.50
CA THR A 99 12.65 6.23 22.44
C THR A 99 12.18 5.63 21.12
N ILE A 100 11.15 6.21 20.49
CA ILE A 100 10.75 5.86 19.13
C ILE A 100 11.75 6.51 18.16
N GLU A 101 12.46 5.70 17.38
CA GLU A 101 13.41 6.22 16.38
C GLU A 101 12.77 6.39 15.01
N ASN A 102 11.99 5.41 14.59
CA ASN A 102 11.23 5.45 13.36
C ASN A 102 9.78 5.14 13.66
N TYR A 103 8.88 5.96 13.14
CA TYR A 103 7.45 5.69 13.19
C TYR A 103 6.80 6.23 11.94
N THR A 104 5.89 5.43 11.39
CA THR A 104 5.03 5.88 10.28
C THR A 104 3.62 5.41 10.55
N ALA A 105 2.72 6.38 10.59
CA ALA A 105 1.30 6.11 10.69
C ALA A 105 0.51 6.94 9.69
N SER A 106 -0.65 6.43 9.32
CA SER A 106 -1.55 7.12 8.43
C SER A 106 -3.00 6.86 8.76
N PHE A 107 -3.87 7.82 8.44
CA PHE A 107 -5.31 7.66 8.54
C PHE A 107 -6.03 8.52 7.52
N ILE A 108 -7.26 8.13 7.20
CA ILE A 108 -8.13 8.92 6.34
C ILE A 108 -9.02 9.79 7.22
N GLY A 109 -9.02 11.09 6.93
CA GLY A 109 -9.83 12.08 7.63
C GLY A 109 -10.36 13.15 6.68
N GLU A 110 -10.78 14.27 7.27
CA GLU A 110 -11.21 15.46 6.55
C GLU A 110 -10.26 16.61 6.83
N TYR A 111 -9.83 17.30 5.77
CA TYR A 111 -9.07 18.55 5.84
C TYR A 111 -9.72 19.54 4.87
N ASN A 112 -10.00 20.77 5.29
CA ASN A 112 -10.69 21.77 4.46
C ASN A 112 -11.95 21.24 3.76
N ARG A 113 -12.79 20.48 4.48
CA ARG A 113 -14.04 19.86 3.98
C ARG A 113 -13.86 18.87 2.83
N LYS A 114 -12.65 18.37 2.63
CA LYS A 114 -12.32 17.35 1.63
C LYS A 114 -11.66 16.16 2.31
N ARG A 115 -11.97 14.96 1.80
CA ARG A 115 -11.30 13.73 2.22
C ARG A 115 -9.80 13.85 1.97
N ALA A 116 -9.01 13.54 2.99
CA ALA A 116 -7.56 13.61 2.94
C ALA A 116 -6.93 12.38 3.60
N LEU A 117 -5.73 12.02 3.12
CA LEU A 117 -4.85 11.07 3.78
C LEU A 117 -3.85 11.87 4.62
N PHE A 118 -3.85 11.62 5.91
CA PHE A 118 -2.84 12.12 6.84
C PHE A 118 -1.76 11.07 6.97
N VAL A 119 -0.49 11.48 6.84
CA VAL A 119 0.67 10.62 7.04
C VAL A 119 1.60 11.30 8.02
N GLN A 120 1.83 10.67 9.16
CA GLN A 120 2.83 11.08 10.14
C GLN A 120 4.07 10.23 9.99
N ILE A 121 5.23 10.88 9.95
CA ILE A 121 6.55 10.25 9.93
C ILE A 121 7.35 10.87 11.07
N ILE A 122 7.93 10.01 11.90
CA ILE A 122 8.94 10.36 12.90
C ILE A 122 10.21 9.61 12.51
N GLN A 123 11.29 10.34 12.31
CA GLN A 123 12.62 9.79 12.03
C GLN A 123 13.67 10.58 12.81
N SER A 124 14.18 9.97 13.87
CA SER A 124 15.08 10.63 14.83
C SER A 124 14.44 11.90 15.40
N GLU A 125 14.91 13.10 15.03
CA GLU A 125 14.36 14.40 15.47
C GLU A 125 13.47 15.06 14.41
N ASN A 126 13.19 14.38 13.30
CA ASN A 126 12.31 14.91 12.27
C ASN A 126 10.88 14.42 12.48
N TYR A 127 10.00 15.34 12.86
CA TYR A 127 8.57 15.10 13.00
C TYR A 127 7.85 15.76 11.83
N LYS A 128 7.22 14.94 10.99
CA LYS A 128 6.58 15.40 9.76
C LYS A 128 5.15 14.90 9.67
N ILE A 129 4.21 15.79 9.39
CA ILE A 129 2.85 15.43 8.97
C ILE A 129 2.66 15.90 7.53
N SER A 130 2.18 14.99 6.69
CA SER A 130 1.81 15.29 5.30
C SER A 130 0.33 15.01 5.09
N ILE A 131 -0.37 15.96 4.48
CA ILE A 131 -1.79 15.87 4.15
C ILE A 131 -1.91 15.78 2.63
N TYR A 132 -2.36 14.64 2.14
CA TYR A 132 -2.59 14.39 0.73
C TYR A 132 -4.07 14.53 0.41
N GLN A 133 -4.38 15.38 -0.56
CA GLN A 133 -5.70 15.51 -1.17
C GLN A 133 -5.61 15.16 -2.64
N LYS A 134 -6.70 14.64 -3.21
CA LYS A 134 -6.75 14.30 -4.62
C LYS A 134 -6.45 15.55 -5.47
N ASP A 135 -5.58 15.38 -6.47
CA ASP A 135 -5.25 16.40 -7.48
C ASP A 135 -4.54 17.65 -6.92
N ASN A 136 -4.02 17.59 -5.69
CA ASN A 136 -3.28 18.67 -5.03
C ASN A 136 -1.88 18.22 -4.59
N GLU A 137 -0.92 19.15 -4.55
CA GLU A 137 0.35 18.96 -3.85
C GLU A 137 0.11 18.70 -2.35
N PRO A 138 0.92 17.84 -1.71
CA PRO A 138 0.79 17.57 -0.29
C PRO A 138 1.13 18.80 0.55
N ILE A 139 0.31 19.05 1.58
CA ILE A 139 0.59 20.07 2.59
C ILE A 139 1.47 19.43 3.66
N ILE A 140 2.60 20.05 3.98
CA ILE A 140 3.61 19.49 4.86
C ILE A 140 3.81 20.38 6.09
N PHE A 141 3.72 19.78 7.27
CA PHE A 141 4.05 20.39 8.56
C PHE A 141 5.28 19.71 9.14
N PHE A 142 6.16 20.51 9.73
CA PHE A 142 7.34 20.06 10.46
C PHE A 142 7.24 20.54 11.91
N GLY A 143 7.68 19.72 12.84
CA GLY A 143 7.79 20.08 14.25
C GLY A 143 9.10 19.55 14.83
N SER A 144 9.48 20.09 15.99
CA SER A 144 10.64 19.64 16.77
C SER A 144 10.25 18.54 17.76
N THR A 145 8.95 18.34 17.99
CA THR A 145 8.37 17.28 18.81
C THR A 145 7.07 16.76 18.18
N PRO A 146 6.55 15.57 18.55
CA PRO A 146 5.28 15.05 18.04
C PRO A 146 4.06 15.93 18.36
N THR A 147 4.17 16.81 19.35
CA THR A 147 3.12 17.74 19.80
C THR A 147 3.17 19.10 19.09
N GLU A 148 4.29 19.40 18.42
CA GLU A 148 4.49 20.66 17.69
C GLU A 148 4.13 20.56 16.19
N THR A 149 3.89 19.35 15.68
CA THR A 149 3.33 19.08 14.34
C THR A 149 1.80 19.11 14.35
#